data_AF-A0A7X7E5Y5-F1
#
_entry.id   AF-A0A7X7E5Y5-F1
#
_cell.length_a   1.000
_cell.length_b   1.000
_cell.length_c   1.000
_cell.angle_alpha   90.00
_cell.angle_beta   90.00
_cell.angle_gamma   90.00
#
_symmetry.space_group_name_H-M   'P 1'
#
loop_
_entity.id
_entity.type
_entity.pdbx_description
1 polymer ?
#
loop_
_entity_poly.entity_id
_entity_poly.type
_entity_poly.pdbx_seq_one_letter_code
_entity_poly.pdbx_strand_id
1 'polypeptide(L)'
;MLTENLSSEIPVLVVGDVFISPGSTITFEAGTVILFEGFTGLHVQGTLYVKGTPERPVVFTSKNDHQYNPESTVDPAPFDWNGIDVYDGAIGTSFQDCSIKYSVYGIRAQTGHFKIVNAQFSSNGKADITVNGERLEPVPNVPFSYGLSVVAPLPAPQELPEIQPSVSDNLNTIAVDTMFGGSTKPKRRTASPALMVLRYSGLLIGLGSAGLSAWYYKSSYKPLQRKFDDISVLSEKNMLKYSSNDWVNSKNERDRAFALCIGGAGGAVAGIGVFSLSFAF
;
A
#
# COMPACT_ATOMS: atom_id res chain seq x y z
N MET A 1 -9.72 -11.80 -31.01
CA MET A 1 -10.02 -11.64 -29.58
C MET A 1 -11.48 -11.23 -29.49
N LEU A 2 -12.34 -12.06 -28.91
CA LEU A 2 -13.76 -11.77 -28.77
C LEU A 2 -13.96 -11.07 -27.43
N THR A 3 -14.44 -9.83 -27.46
CA THR A 3 -14.87 -9.09 -26.28
C THR A 3 -16.34 -9.40 -26.08
N GLU A 4 -16.68 -10.26 -25.12
CA GLU A 4 -18.07 -10.51 -24.75
C GLU A 4 -18.50 -9.48 -23.70
N ASN A 5 -19.36 -8.54 -24.11
CA ASN A 5 -20.03 -7.60 -23.23
C ASN A 5 -21.41 -8.16 -22.89
N LEU A 6 -21.63 -8.51 -21.63
CA LEU A 6 -22.93 -8.98 -21.13
C LEU A 6 -23.67 -7.79 -20.49
N SER A 7 -24.53 -7.15 -21.29
CA SER A 7 -25.51 -6.17 -20.82
C SER A 7 -26.89 -6.79 -21.03
N SER A 8 -27.59 -7.12 -19.95
CA SER A 8 -28.90 -7.78 -20.03
C SER A 8 -29.85 -7.15 -19.02
N GLU A 9 -31.03 -6.75 -19.50
CA GLU A 9 -32.18 -6.40 -18.64
C GLU A 9 -32.84 -7.66 -18.03
N ILE A 10 -32.46 -8.85 -18.51
CA ILE A 10 -32.95 -10.15 -18.06
C ILE A 10 -31.87 -10.83 -17.19
N PRO A 11 -32.22 -11.40 -16.03
CA PRO A 11 -31.26 -12.16 -15.23
C PRO A 11 -30.65 -13.32 -16.03
N VAL A 12 -29.33 -13.46 -15.96
CA VAL A 12 -28.59 -14.54 -16.63
C VAL A 12 -28.44 -15.71 -15.67
N LEU A 13 -29.01 -16.87 -16.02
CA LEU A 13 -28.86 -18.10 -15.24
C LEU A 13 -27.58 -18.85 -15.62
N VAL A 14 -26.76 -19.13 -14.62
CA VAL A 14 -25.50 -19.87 -14.71
C VAL A 14 -25.73 -21.27 -14.13
N VAL A 15 -25.68 -22.26 -15.02
CA VAL A 15 -25.96 -23.69 -14.76
C VAL A 15 -24.66 -24.50 -14.55
N GLY A 16 -23.50 -23.87 -14.73
CA GLY A 16 -22.19 -24.50 -14.59
C GLY A 16 -21.10 -23.49 -14.26
N ASP A 17 -19.91 -23.98 -13.90
CA ASP A 17 -18.78 -23.12 -13.58
C ASP A 17 -18.38 -22.24 -14.77
N VAL A 18 -18.21 -20.95 -14.52
CA VAL A 18 -17.79 -19.97 -15.51
C VAL A 18 -16.31 -19.68 -15.33
N PHE A 19 -15.53 -19.92 -16.38
CA PHE A 19 -14.08 -19.68 -16.38
C PHE A 19 -13.73 -18.48 -17.24
N ILE A 20 -13.05 -17.51 -16.64
CA ILE A 20 -12.40 -16.42 -17.35
C ILE A 20 -10.95 -16.84 -17.57
N SER A 21 -10.68 -17.39 -18.75
CA SER A 21 -9.36 -17.94 -19.08
C SER A 21 -8.25 -16.87 -19.04
N PRO A 22 -6.99 -17.26 -18.77
CA PRO A 22 -5.84 -16.35 -18.81
C PRO A 22 -5.77 -15.56 -20.12
N GLY A 23 -5.47 -14.26 -20.03
CA GLY A 23 -5.41 -13.37 -21.19
C GLY A 23 -6.76 -12.95 -21.77
N SER A 24 -7.87 -13.47 -21.25
CA SER A 24 -9.22 -13.01 -21.60
C SER A 24 -9.65 -11.87 -20.68
N THR A 25 -10.48 -10.97 -21.21
CA THR A 25 -11.07 -9.86 -20.45
C THR A 25 -12.58 -9.92 -20.61
N ILE A 26 -13.30 -9.95 -19.48
CA ILE A 26 -14.77 -9.88 -19.46
C ILE A 26 -15.19 -8.64 -18.71
N THR A 27 -16.23 -7.97 -19.22
CA THR A 27 -16.85 -6.82 -18.55
C THR A 27 -18.32 -7.13 -18.28
N PHE A 28 -18.72 -7.00 -17.01
CA PHE A 28 -20.12 -6.94 -16.61
C PHE A 28 -20.53 -5.48 -16.52
N GLU A 29 -21.49 -5.10 -17.35
CA GLU A 29 -22.04 -3.75 -17.39
C GLU A 29 -23.06 -3.53 -16.27
N ALA A 30 -23.31 -2.26 -15.94
CA ALA A 30 -24.25 -1.88 -14.90
C ALA A 30 -25.65 -2.49 -15.14
N GLY A 31 -26.30 -2.91 -14.04
CA GLY A 31 -27.62 -3.54 -14.05
C GLY A 31 -27.64 -5.03 -14.41
N THR A 32 -26.49 -5.63 -14.73
CA THR A 32 -26.42 -7.07 -14.99
C THR A 32 -26.69 -7.87 -13.71
N VAL A 33 -27.61 -8.83 -13.79
CA VAL A 33 -27.94 -9.76 -12.71
C VAL A 33 -27.58 -11.17 -13.13
N ILE A 34 -26.82 -11.86 -12.29
CA ILE A 34 -26.31 -13.21 -12.55
C ILE A 34 -26.80 -14.12 -11.43
N LEU A 35 -27.52 -15.15 -11.84
CA LEU A 35 -28.14 -16.15 -10.98
C LEU A 35 -27.31 -17.44 -11.06
N PHE A 36 -26.75 -17.89 -9.95
CA PHE A 36 -25.96 -19.11 -9.89
C PHE A 36 -26.77 -20.30 -9.40
N GLU A 37 -26.62 -21.44 -10.08
CA GLU A 37 -27.13 -22.71 -9.60
C GLU A 37 -26.23 -23.33 -8.52
N GLY A 38 -26.79 -24.29 -7.78
CA GLY A 38 -26.08 -25.15 -6.83
C GLY A 38 -24.76 -25.67 -7.40
N PHE A 39 -23.70 -25.56 -6.60
CA PHE A 39 -22.35 -26.04 -6.93
C PHE A 39 -21.68 -25.34 -8.12
N THR A 40 -22.19 -24.18 -8.55
CA THR A 40 -21.55 -23.36 -9.60
C THR A 40 -20.80 -22.17 -8.99
N GLY A 41 -19.78 -21.69 -9.69
CA GLY A 41 -19.02 -20.50 -9.31
C GLY A 41 -18.40 -19.76 -10.49
N LEU A 42 -17.79 -18.62 -10.18
CA LEU A 42 -17.04 -17.82 -11.15
C LEU A 42 -15.54 -17.92 -10.86
N HIS A 43 -14.80 -18.49 -11.81
CA HIS A 43 -13.36 -18.70 -11.73
C HIS A 43 -12.62 -17.69 -12.61
N VAL A 44 -11.99 -16.71 -11.99
CA VAL A 44 -11.32 -15.60 -12.67
C VAL A 44 -9.81 -15.87 -12.74
N GLN A 45 -9.31 -16.30 -13.91
CA GLN A 45 -7.88 -16.48 -14.18
C GLN A 45 -7.31 -15.42 -15.13
N GLY A 46 -8.16 -14.76 -15.91
CA GLY A 46 -7.88 -13.54 -16.69
C GLY A 46 -8.34 -12.28 -15.97
N THR A 47 -8.74 -11.24 -16.70
CA THR A 47 -9.15 -9.96 -16.10
C THR A 47 -10.67 -9.81 -16.10
N LEU A 48 -11.24 -9.48 -14.93
CA LEU A 48 -12.67 -9.21 -14.79
C LEU A 48 -12.92 -7.74 -14.43
N TYR A 49 -13.81 -7.09 -15.18
CA TYR A 49 -14.28 -5.74 -14.88
C TYR A 49 -15.78 -5.77 -14.57
N VAL A 50 -16.14 -5.54 -13.31
CA VAL A 50 -17.54 -5.31 -12.93
C VAL A 50 -17.74 -3.80 -12.82
N LYS A 51 -18.55 -3.24 -13.71
CA LYS A 51 -18.80 -1.81 -13.83
C LYS A 51 -20.24 -1.48 -13.45
N GLY A 52 -20.61 -1.74 -12.21
CA GLY A 52 -21.88 -1.30 -11.66
C GLY A 52 -21.97 0.21 -11.52
N THR A 53 -23.16 0.67 -11.16
CA THR A 53 -23.41 2.05 -10.70
C THR A 53 -24.28 1.99 -9.45
N PRO A 54 -24.29 3.04 -8.59
CA PRO A 54 -25.16 3.09 -7.43
C PRO A 54 -26.65 2.88 -7.77
N GLU A 55 -27.09 3.38 -8.93
CA GLU A 55 -28.47 3.27 -9.42
C GLU A 55 -28.75 1.89 -10.04
N ARG A 56 -27.75 1.28 -10.67
CA ARG A 56 -27.85 -0.04 -11.32
C ARG A 56 -26.63 -0.88 -10.96
N PRO A 57 -26.60 -1.47 -9.75
CA PRO A 57 -25.49 -2.30 -9.33
C PRO A 57 -25.46 -3.62 -10.11
N VAL A 58 -24.29 -4.23 -10.23
CA VAL A 58 -24.18 -5.61 -10.75
C VAL A 58 -24.45 -6.58 -9.60
N VAL A 59 -25.29 -7.59 -9.82
CA VAL A 59 -25.72 -8.51 -8.76
C VAL A 59 -25.32 -9.94 -9.09
N PHE A 60 -24.56 -10.55 -8.17
CA PHE A 60 -24.23 -11.97 -8.16
C PHE A 60 -25.00 -12.62 -7.02
N THR A 61 -25.95 -13.49 -7.35
CA THR A 61 -26.86 -14.07 -6.37
C THR A 61 -27.26 -15.50 -6.72
N SER A 62 -27.97 -16.17 -5.82
CA SER A 62 -28.50 -17.51 -6.03
C SER A 62 -29.62 -17.52 -7.07
N LYS A 63 -29.77 -18.62 -7.82
CA LYS A 63 -30.97 -18.87 -8.64
C LYS A 63 -32.27 -18.86 -7.83
N ASN A 64 -32.18 -19.05 -6.51
CA ASN A 64 -33.32 -19.06 -5.62
C ASN A 64 -33.69 -17.67 -5.09
N ASP A 65 -32.97 -16.60 -5.48
CA ASP A 65 -33.26 -15.24 -5.01
C ASP A 65 -34.57 -14.72 -5.60
N HIS A 66 -35.63 -14.69 -4.79
CA HIS A 66 -36.98 -14.28 -5.22
C HIS A 66 -37.03 -12.83 -5.75
N GLN A 67 -36.07 -11.98 -5.37
CA GLN A 67 -35.99 -10.62 -5.89
C GLN A 67 -35.71 -10.60 -7.40
N TYR A 68 -34.95 -11.58 -7.89
CA TYR A 68 -34.48 -11.65 -9.28
C TYR A 68 -35.00 -12.88 -10.03
N ASN A 69 -35.53 -13.88 -9.32
CA ASN A 69 -36.19 -15.05 -9.86
C ASN A 69 -37.46 -15.36 -9.04
N PRO A 70 -38.59 -14.68 -9.31
CA PRO A 70 -39.83 -14.86 -8.56
C PRO A 70 -40.46 -16.26 -8.75
N GLU A 71 -40.04 -17.01 -9.77
CA GLU A 71 -40.52 -18.36 -10.06
C GLU A 71 -39.81 -19.44 -9.21
N SER A 72 -38.81 -19.06 -8.40
CA SER A 72 -38.13 -20.01 -7.51
C SER A 72 -39.11 -20.59 -6.48
N THR A 73 -39.07 -21.92 -6.32
CA THR A 73 -39.88 -22.65 -5.32
C THR A 73 -39.16 -22.83 -3.99
N VAL A 74 -37.89 -22.43 -3.91
CA VAL A 74 -37.01 -22.58 -2.74
C VAL A 74 -36.55 -21.20 -2.29
N ASP A 75 -36.41 -21.00 -0.98
CA ASP A 75 -35.86 -19.77 -0.41
C ASP A 75 -34.34 -19.70 -0.61
N PRO A 76 -33.77 -18.52 -0.88
CA PRO A 76 -32.34 -18.37 -1.03
C PRO A 76 -31.63 -18.54 0.31
N ALA A 77 -30.59 -19.37 0.31
CA ALA A 77 -29.81 -19.67 1.51
C ALA A 77 -28.31 -19.42 1.28
N PRO A 78 -27.54 -19.10 2.34
CA PRO A 78 -26.09 -19.19 2.26
C PRO A 78 -25.67 -20.58 1.77
N PHE A 79 -24.55 -20.68 1.05
CA PHE A 79 -24.07 -21.91 0.39
C PHE A 79 -24.84 -22.35 -0.86
N ASP A 80 -25.78 -21.53 -1.38
CA ASP A 80 -26.50 -21.86 -2.61
C ASP A 80 -25.59 -21.94 -3.85
N TRP A 81 -24.44 -21.26 -3.86
CA TRP A 81 -23.45 -21.33 -4.92
C TRP A 81 -22.03 -21.08 -4.37
N ASN A 82 -20.99 -21.48 -5.10
CA ASN A 82 -19.62 -21.56 -4.58
C ASN A 82 -18.99 -20.19 -4.29
N GLY A 83 -19.35 -19.17 -5.06
CA GLY A 83 -18.73 -17.85 -4.96
C GLY A 83 -17.87 -17.45 -6.15
N ILE A 84 -17.09 -16.39 -5.94
CA ILE A 84 -16.14 -15.86 -6.92
C ILE A 84 -14.72 -16.19 -6.46
N ASP A 85 -14.02 -16.98 -7.27
CA ASP A 85 -12.61 -17.31 -7.09
C ASP A 85 -11.73 -16.43 -7.99
N VAL A 86 -10.88 -15.60 -7.38
CA VAL A 86 -9.91 -14.76 -8.09
C VAL A 86 -8.53 -15.39 -7.94
N TYR A 87 -7.99 -15.91 -9.04
CA TYR A 87 -6.69 -16.59 -9.06
C TYR A 87 -5.53 -15.59 -9.20
N ASP A 88 -4.31 -16.05 -8.96
CA ASP A 88 -3.10 -15.19 -8.97
C ASP A 88 -2.88 -14.48 -10.32
N GLY A 89 -3.27 -15.10 -11.43
CA GLY A 89 -3.19 -14.53 -12.77
C GLY A 89 -4.17 -13.38 -13.06
N ALA A 90 -5.15 -13.14 -12.20
CA ALA A 90 -6.25 -12.21 -12.44
C ALA A 90 -5.94 -10.75 -12.10
N ILE A 91 -4.75 -10.30 -12.51
CA ILE A 91 -4.23 -8.96 -12.21
C ILE A 91 -5.12 -7.89 -12.84
N GLY A 92 -5.41 -6.85 -12.06
CA GLY A 92 -6.18 -5.68 -12.53
C GLY A 92 -7.70 -5.88 -12.49
N THR A 93 -8.17 -7.02 -11.97
CA THR A 93 -9.59 -7.26 -11.73
C THR A 93 -10.20 -6.16 -10.85
N SER A 94 -11.39 -5.71 -11.19
CA SER A 94 -12.09 -4.69 -10.42
C SER A 94 -13.56 -4.97 -10.23
N PHE A 95 -14.01 -4.82 -8.99
CA PHE A 95 -15.40 -4.85 -8.60
C PHE A 95 -15.85 -3.44 -8.26
N GLN A 96 -16.80 -2.89 -9.01
CA GLN A 96 -17.38 -1.58 -8.75
C GLN A 96 -18.90 -1.70 -8.62
N ASP A 97 -19.45 -1.13 -7.55
CA ASP A 97 -20.90 -0.97 -7.31
C ASP A 97 -21.64 -2.29 -7.54
N CYS A 98 -21.27 -3.33 -6.81
CA CYS A 98 -21.82 -4.68 -6.97
C CYS A 98 -22.34 -5.29 -5.67
N SER A 99 -23.24 -6.25 -5.77
CA SER A 99 -23.78 -7.00 -4.64
C SER A 99 -23.54 -8.49 -4.82
N ILE A 100 -23.03 -9.13 -3.76
CA ILE A 100 -22.71 -10.56 -3.75
C ILE A 100 -23.42 -11.21 -2.58
N LYS A 101 -24.33 -12.14 -2.89
CA LYS A 101 -25.25 -12.73 -1.90
C LYS A 101 -25.33 -14.25 -2.00
N TYR A 102 -25.69 -14.90 -0.89
CA TYR A 102 -26.06 -16.32 -0.82
C TYR A 102 -24.97 -17.31 -1.28
N SER A 103 -23.71 -16.89 -1.26
CA SER A 103 -22.58 -17.73 -1.69
C SER A 103 -21.96 -18.52 -0.54
N VAL A 104 -21.11 -19.50 -0.83
CA VAL A 104 -20.18 -20.09 0.16
C VAL A 104 -19.12 -19.06 0.53
N TYR A 105 -18.46 -18.48 -0.48
CA TYR A 105 -17.48 -17.42 -0.34
C TYR A 105 -17.88 -16.24 -1.22
N GLY A 106 -17.99 -15.02 -0.70
CA GLY A 106 -18.33 -13.88 -1.56
C GLY A 106 -17.25 -13.67 -2.63
N ILE A 107 -16.03 -13.31 -2.19
CA ILE A 107 -14.83 -13.28 -3.02
C ILE A 107 -13.69 -14.01 -2.30
N ARG A 108 -13.12 -15.02 -2.94
CA ARG A 108 -11.90 -15.69 -2.48
C ARG A 108 -10.76 -15.42 -3.47
N ALA A 109 -9.87 -14.52 -3.08
CA ALA A 109 -8.74 -14.09 -3.87
C ALA A 109 -7.42 -14.71 -3.40
N GLN A 110 -6.63 -15.20 -4.36
CA GLN A 110 -5.27 -15.70 -4.18
C GLN A 110 -4.21 -14.60 -4.39
N THR A 111 -4.64 -13.39 -4.72
CA THR A 111 -3.79 -12.22 -4.98
C THR A 111 -4.40 -10.97 -4.34
N GLY A 112 -3.55 -9.98 -4.02
CA GLY A 112 -3.98 -8.65 -3.57
C GLY A 112 -4.12 -7.64 -4.71
N HIS A 113 -3.85 -8.04 -5.96
CA HIS A 113 -3.80 -7.14 -7.12
C HIS A 113 -5.15 -6.95 -7.81
N PHE A 114 -6.19 -6.70 -7.00
CA PHE A 114 -7.54 -6.39 -7.45
C PHE A 114 -8.12 -5.26 -6.59
N LYS A 115 -9.17 -4.61 -7.07
CA LYS A 115 -9.85 -3.54 -6.35
C LYS A 115 -11.34 -3.85 -6.16
N ILE A 116 -11.87 -3.44 -5.02
CA ILE A 116 -13.29 -3.42 -4.71
C ILE A 116 -13.67 -1.98 -4.39
N VAL A 117 -14.72 -1.48 -5.01
CA VAL A 117 -15.26 -0.14 -4.81
C VAL A 117 -16.76 -0.27 -4.62
N ASN A 118 -17.25 0.09 -3.42
CA ASN A 118 -18.67 0.05 -3.10
C ASN A 118 -19.35 -1.31 -3.38
N ALA A 119 -18.72 -2.42 -2.96
CA ALA A 119 -19.36 -3.73 -3.03
C ALA A 119 -20.09 -4.06 -1.73
N GLN A 120 -21.26 -4.68 -1.82
CA GLN A 120 -22.06 -5.10 -0.68
C GLN A 120 -22.10 -6.62 -0.60
N PHE A 121 -21.86 -7.14 0.59
CA PHE A 121 -21.88 -8.57 0.88
C PHE A 121 -23.00 -8.85 1.88
N SER A 122 -23.75 -9.92 1.67
CA SER A 122 -24.82 -10.32 2.58
C SER A 122 -25.16 -11.79 2.46
N SER A 123 -25.48 -12.44 3.57
CA SER A 123 -25.96 -13.83 3.60
C SER A 123 -25.00 -14.83 2.94
N ASN A 124 -23.69 -14.60 3.02
CA ASN A 124 -22.68 -15.56 2.58
C ASN A 124 -22.34 -16.54 3.71
N GLY A 125 -21.98 -17.77 3.36
CA GLY A 125 -21.93 -18.89 4.30
C GLY A 125 -20.64 -18.98 5.12
N LYS A 126 -19.48 -19.00 4.44
CA LYS A 126 -18.18 -19.30 5.07
C LYS A 126 -17.32 -18.05 5.28
N ALA A 127 -17.29 -17.14 4.32
CA ALA A 127 -16.67 -15.83 4.45
C ALA A 127 -17.18 -14.90 3.33
N ASP A 128 -17.34 -13.62 3.62
CA ASP A 128 -17.65 -12.63 2.59
C ASP A 128 -16.45 -12.37 1.69
N ILE A 129 -15.27 -12.17 2.27
CA ILE A 129 -14.04 -11.95 1.51
C ILE A 129 -12.87 -12.71 2.14
N THR A 130 -12.03 -13.31 1.31
CA THR A 130 -10.74 -13.87 1.71
C THR A 130 -9.68 -13.43 0.72
N VAL A 131 -8.58 -12.85 1.19
CA VAL A 131 -7.45 -12.41 0.35
C VAL A 131 -6.18 -13.06 0.86
N ASN A 132 -5.48 -13.82 0.01
CA ASN A 132 -4.25 -14.55 0.38
C ASN A 132 -4.43 -15.45 1.63
N GLY A 133 -5.64 -15.97 1.85
CA GLY A 133 -6.00 -16.77 3.02
C GLY A 133 -6.41 -15.96 4.26
N GLU A 134 -6.23 -14.64 4.27
CA GLU A 134 -6.72 -13.75 5.31
C GLU A 134 -8.20 -13.42 5.07
N ARG A 135 -9.03 -13.54 6.11
CA ARG A 135 -10.46 -13.25 6.01
C ARG A 135 -10.72 -11.78 6.32
N LEU A 136 -11.55 -11.15 5.50
CA LEU A 136 -12.10 -9.82 5.76
C LEU A 136 -13.61 -9.98 5.98
N GLU A 137 -14.11 -9.35 7.03
CA GLU A 137 -15.50 -9.44 7.47
C GLU A 137 -16.18 -8.06 7.31
N PRO A 138 -16.58 -7.68 6.08
CA PRO A 138 -17.37 -6.48 5.84
C PRO A 138 -18.70 -6.54 6.59
N VAL A 139 -19.21 -5.37 7.00
CA VAL A 139 -20.54 -5.29 7.60
C VAL A 139 -21.60 -5.65 6.56
N PRO A 140 -22.55 -6.55 6.88
CA PRO A 140 -23.58 -6.95 5.92
C PRO A 140 -24.39 -5.77 5.37
N ASN A 141 -24.63 -5.78 4.06
CA ASN A 141 -25.37 -4.72 3.33
C ASN A 141 -24.75 -3.31 3.42
N VAL A 142 -23.49 -3.18 3.83
CA VAL A 142 -22.77 -1.90 3.84
C VAL A 142 -21.74 -1.88 2.71
N PRO A 143 -21.63 -0.76 1.97
CA PRO A 143 -20.54 -0.50 1.04
C PRO A 143 -19.16 -0.82 1.60
N PHE A 144 -18.51 -1.84 1.05
CA PHE A 144 -17.13 -2.19 1.35
C PHE A 144 -16.22 -1.84 0.17
N SER A 145 -15.00 -1.40 0.47
CA SER A 145 -13.98 -1.12 -0.55
C SER A 145 -12.62 -1.67 -0.12
N TYR A 146 -11.85 -2.16 -1.07
CA TYR A 146 -10.54 -2.77 -0.89
C TYR A 146 -9.62 -2.45 -2.06
N GLY A 147 -8.30 -2.40 -1.82
CA GLY A 147 -7.33 -2.14 -2.90
C GLY A 147 -7.42 -0.73 -3.49
N LEU A 148 -8.21 0.16 -2.89
CA LEU A 148 -8.19 1.58 -3.17
C LEU A 148 -6.85 2.12 -2.67
N SER A 149 -6.03 2.65 -3.58
CA SER A 149 -5.05 3.66 -3.19
C SER A 149 -5.84 4.86 -2.71
N VAL A 150 -6.22 4.85 -1.43
CA VAL A 150 -6.69 6.05 -0.77
C VAL A 150 -5.51 7.00 -0.84
N VAL A 151 -5.60 8.01 -1.72
CA VAL A 151 -4.92 9.26 -1.45
C VAL A 151 -5.45 9.64 -0.08
N ALA A 152 -4.64 9.41 0.97
CA ALA A 152 -4.96 9.91 2.29
C ALA A 152 -5.40 11.36 2.08
N PRO A 153 -6.55 11.80 2.62
CA PRO A 153 -6.87 13.22 2.62
C PRO A 153 -5.60 13.92 3.06
N LEU A 154 -5.07 14.82 2.22
CA LEU A 154 -3.90 15.60 2.57
C LEU A 154 -4.15 16.06 4.01
N PRO A 155 -3.26 15.74 4.98
CA PRO A 155 -3.44 16.32 6.30
C PRO A 155 -3.63 17.81 6.06
N ALA A 156 -4.77 18.35 6.52
CA ALA A 156 -5.06 19.78 6.39
C ALA A 156 -3.77 20.53 6.74
N PRO A 157 -3.35 21.54 5.95
CA PRO A 157 -2.09 22.22 6.17
C PRO A 157 -1.98 22.51 7.66
N GLN A 158 -1.05 21.86 8.35
CA GLN A 158 -0.82 22.19 9.74
C GLN A 158 -0.39 23.65 9.70
N GLU A 159 -1.22 24.55 10.22
CA GLU A 159 -0.81 25.91 10.50
C GLU A 159 0.46 25.78 11.35
N LEU A 160 1.59 26.09 10.71
CA LEU A 160 2.87 26.23 11.40
C LEU A 160 2.62 27.18 12.57
N PRO A 161 3.03 26.83 13.81
CA PRO A 161 2.85 27.73 14.93
C PRO A 161 3.45 29.09 14.59
N GLU A 162 2.62 30.12 14.72
CA GLU A 162 2.99 31.52 14.51
C GLU A 162 4.20 31.85 15.38
N ILE A 163 5.35 32.06 14.75
CA ILE A 163 6.56 32.50 15.44
C ILE A 163 6.32 33.95 15.86
N GLN A 164 5.99 34.16 17.14
CA GLN A 164 5.97 35.49 17.73
C GLN A 164 7.40 36.06 17.77
N PRO A 165 7.62 37.33 17.41
CA PRO A 165 8.93 37.94 17.48
C PRO A 165 9.20 38.46 18.90
N SER A 166 10.15 37.85 19.60
CA SER A 166 10.86 38.50 20.72
C SER A 166 12.36 38.51 20.38
N VAL A 167 12.82 39.55 19.69
CA VAL A 167 13.58 40.67 20.27
C VAL A 167 15.03 40.28 20.60
N SER A 168 15.87 40.62 19.62
CA SER A 168 17.24 41.14 19.66
C SER A 168 18.28 40.56 20.62
N ASP A 169 19.33 40.03 19.98
CA ASP A 169 20.75 40.33 20.19
C ASP A 169 21.29 40.30 21.62
N ASN A 170 22.22 39.38 21.84
CA ASN A 170 23.58 39.74 22.22
C ASN A 170 24.54 38.58 21.89
N LEU A 171 25.34 38.78 20.83
CA LEU A 171 26.61 38.08 20.68
C LEU A 171 27.52 38.52 21.82
N ASN A 172 27.95 37.56 22.66
CA ASN A 172 29.19 37.70 23.40
C ASN A 172 30.05 36.45 23.18
N THR A 173 31.07 36.65 22.35
CA THR A 173 32.36 35.98 22.40
C THR A 173 32.83 35.80 23.84
N ILE A 174 33.10 34.57 24.25
CA ILE A 174 33.88 34.32 25.48
C ILE A 174 35.24 33.80 25.06
N ALA A 175 36.23 34.66 25.22
CA ALA A 175 37.64 34.39 25.12
C ALA A 175 38.15 33.57 26.32
N VAL A 176 39.31 32.96 26.11
CA VAL A 176 40.07 32.07 26.99
C VAL A 176 40.73 32.82 28.17
N ASP A 177 40.94 32.09 29.29
CA ASP A 177 41.82 32.34 30.47
C ASP A 177 41.35 33.35 31.54
N THR A 178 41.56 33.19 32.88
CA THR A 178 42.35 32.24 33.71
C THR A 178 41.82 32.19 35.18
N MET A 179 41.92 31.01 35.81
CA MET A 179 42.21 30.63 37.24
C MET A 179 41.66 31.42 38.45
N PHE A 180 40.98 30.72 39.40
CA PHE A 180 41.43 30.39 40.79
C PHE A 180 40.27 29.81 41.64
N GLY A 181 40.54 28.70 42.37
CA GLY A 181 39.91 28.40 43.67
C GLY A 181 38.83 27.31 43.74
N GLY A 182 39.22 26.08 44.13
CA GLY A 182 38.27 25.02 44.51
C GLY A 182 38.83 23.60 44.38
N SER A 183 39.74 23.22 45.27
CA SER A 183 40.41 21.92 45.26
C SER A 183 39.49 20.74 45.59
N THR A 184 39.24 19.88 44.60
CA THR A 184 39.25 18.40 44.78
C THR A 184 39.81 17.75 43.51
N LYS A 185 41.04 17.23 43.59
CA LYS A 185 41.75 16.59 42.46
C LYS A 185 40.97 15.37 41.94
N PRO A 186 40.54 15.32 40.65
CA PRO A 186 40.15 14.05 40.05
C PRO A 186 41.43 13.26 39.72
N LYS A 187 41.52 12.01 40.19
CA LYS A 187 42.60 11.09 39.83
C LYS A 187 42.63 10.94 38.30
N ARG A 188 43.73 11.38 37.68
CA ARG A 188 44.05 11.21 36.26
C ARG A 188 44.20 9.71 35.97
N ARG A 189 43.12 9.04 35.59
CA ARG A 189 43.20 7.68 35.03
C ARG A 189 43.78 7.80 33.63
N THR A 190 45.00 7.30 33.44
CA THR A 190 45.57 7.10 32.11
C THR A 190 44.67 6.11 31.36
N ALA A 191 44.03 6.55 30.27
CA ALA A 191 43.22 5.68 29.43
C ALA A 191 44.08 4.49 28.99
N SER A 192 43.57 3.27 29.18
CA SER A 192 44.28 2.07 28.72
C SER A 192 44.46 2.14 27.19
N PRO A 193 45.53 1.55 26.62
CA PRO A 193 45.71 1.51 25.16
C PRO A 193 44.48 0.97 24.42
N ALA A 194 43.77 0.00 25.03
CA ALA A 194 42.52 -0.54 24.50
C ALA A 194 41.38 0.50 24.41
N LEU A 195 41.26 1.37 25.41
CA LEU A 195 40.23 2.42 25.41
C LEU A 195 40.55 3.51 24.37
N MET A 196 41.84 3.76 24.14
CA MET A 196 42.30 4.67 23.09
C MET A 196 42.01 4.12 21.69
N VAL A 197 42.22 2.81 21.47
CA VAL A 197 41.83 2.14 20.21
C VAL A 197 40.32 2.24 19.97
N LEU A 198 39.51 2.03 21.01
CA LEU A 198 38.04 2.09 20.92
C LEU A 198 37.52 3.51 20.60
N ARG A 199 38.18 4.55 21.12
CA ARG A 199 37.88 5.95 20.80
C ARG A 199 38.08 6.24 19.33
N TYR A 200 39.28 5.96 18.83
CA TYR A 200 39.63 6.31 17.46
C TYR A 200 38.89 5.44 16.43
N SER A 201 38.56 4.19 16.76
CA SER A 201 37.72 3.35 15.89
C SER A 201 36.28 3.88 15.80
N GLY A 202 35.66 4.26 16.92
CA GLY A 202 34.32 4.86 16.93
C GLY A 202 34.26 6.18 16.16
N LEU A 203 35.23 7.07 16.36
CA LEU A 203 35.32 8.35 15.64
C LEU A 203 35.54 8.16 14.13
N LEU A 204 36.42 7.24 13.74
CA LEU A 204 36.70 6.95 12.34
C LEU A 204 35.48 6.34 11.63
N ILE A 205 34.79 5.41 12.27
CA ILE A 205 33.54 4.83 11.76
C ILE A 205 32.47 5.94 11.65
N GLY A 206 32.33 6.77 12.69
CA GLY A 206 31.35 7.85 12.73
C GLY A 206 31.51 8.87 11.60
N LEU A 207 32.72 9.42 11.46
CA LEU A 207 33.03 10.42 10.44
C LEU A 207 33.07 9.82 9.03
N GLY A 208 33.63 8.61 8.87
CA GLY A 208 33.72 7.95 7.58
C GLY A 208 32.34 7.61 7.00
N SER A 209 31.44 7.08 7.81
CA SER A 209 30.07 6.76 7.39
C SER A 209 29.23 8.00 7.10
N ALA A 210 29.40 9.09 7.87
CA ALA A 210 28.77 10.37 7.58
C ALA A 210 29.23 10.95 6.22
N GLY A 211 30.54 10.92 5.95
CA GLY A 211 31.11 11.38 4.69
C GLY A 211 30.63 10.56 3.49
N LEU A 212 30.61 9.23 3.62
CA LEU A 212 30.10 8.34 2.57
C LEU A 212 28.60 8.55 2.32
N SER A 213 27.80 8.72 3.38
CA SER A 213 26.37 9.01 3.26
C SER A 213 26.13 10.34 2.54
N ALA A 214 26.84 11.40 2.91
CA ALA A 214 26.72 12.72 2.25
C ALA A 214 27.18 12.69 0.79
N TRP A 215 28.27 11.98 0.49
CA TRP A 215 28.74 11.79 -0.89
C TRP A 215 27.70 11.04 -1.72
N TYR A 216 27.19 9.92 -1.20
CA TYR A 216 26.20 9.08 -1.87
C TYR A 216 24.86 9.79 -2.07
N TYR A 217 24.44 10.60 -1.09
CA TYR A 217 23.27 11.46 -1.20
C TYR A 217 23.40 12.41 -2.40
N LYS A 218 24.57 13.04 -2.57
CA LYS A 218 24.82 13.98 -3.66
C LYS A 218 25.00 13.27 -5.02
N SER A 219 25.68 12.13 -5.05
CA SER A 219 26.06 11.44 -6.29
C SER A 219 24.97 10.52 -6.84
N SER A 220 24.16 9.90 -5.98
CA SER A 220 23.17 8.89 -6.38
C SER A 220 21.74 9.33 -6.06
N TYR A 221 21.45 9.78 -4.83
CA TYR A 221 20.06 10.09 -4.46
C TYR A 221 19.53 11.35 -5.14
N LYS A 222 20.25 12.47 -5.09
CA LYS A 222 19.81 13.76 -5.68
C LYS A 222 19.47 13.68 -7.18
N PRO A 223 20.25 13.02 -8.06
CA PRO A 223 19.87 12.86 -9.46
C PRO A 223 18.66 11.93 -9.64
N LEU A 224 18.54 10.86 -8.85
CA LEU A 224 17.38 9.96 -8.89
C LEU A 224 16.10 10.66 -8.43
N GLN A 225 16.21 11.53 -7.42
CA GLN A 225 15.09 12.35 -6.98
C GLN A 225 14.63 13.30 -8.09
N ARG A 226 15.56 14.01 -8.75
CA ARG A 226 15.21 14.88 -9.89
C ARG A 226 14.56 14.11 -11.04
N LYS A 227 15.07 12.91 -11.36
CA LYS A 227 14.48 12.03 -12.39
C LYS A 227 13.06 11.64 -12.01
N PHE A 228 12.84 11.25 -10.76
CA PHE A 228 11.50 10.91 -10.26
C PHE A 228 10.57 12.14 -10.29
N ASP A 229 11.04 13.30 -9.85
CA ASP A 229 10.27 14.54 -9.86
C ASP A 229 9.85 14.91 -11.29
N ASP A 230 10.77 14.86 -12.26
CA ASP A 230 10.48 15.12 -13.68
C ASP A 230 9.42 14.18 -14.26
N ILE A 231 9.48 12.88 -13.95
CA ILE A 231 8.50 11.88 -14.40
C ILE A 231 7.16 11.99 -13.64
N SER A 232 7.17 12.53 -12.42
CA SER A 232 5.97 12.71 -11.60
C SER A 232 5.10 13.89 -12.02
N VAL A 233 5.66 14.86 -12.77
CA VAL A 233 4.87 15.98 -13.29
C VAL A 233 3.93 15.48 -14.39
N LEU A 234 2.63 15.66 -14.16
CA LEU A 234 1.57 15.41 -15.14
C LEU A 234 1.67 16.44 -16.28
N SER A 235 2.50 16.16 -17.29
CA SER A 235 2.59 16.94 -18.52
C SER A 235 2.28 16.06 -19.73
N GLU A 236 1.70 16.64 -20.78
CA GLU A 236 1.39 15.94 -22.04
C GLU A 236 2.62 15.23 -22.62
N LYS A 237 3.78 15.89 -22.56
CA LYS A 237 5.06 15.34 -22.98
C LYS A 237 5.49 14.12 -22.14
N ASN A 238 5.24 14.14 -20.83
CA ASN A 238 5.61 13.04 -19.93
C ASN A 238 4.68 11.84 -20.11
N MET A 239 3.38 12.08 -20.30
CA MET A 239 2.39 11.01 -20.55
C MET A 239 2.63 10.27 -21.87
N LEU A 240 3.20 10.94 -22.86
CA LEU A 240 3.61 10.32 -24.14
C LEU A 240 4.96 9.60 -24.07
N LYS A 241 5.83 9.99 -23.13
CA LYS A 241 7.22 9.53 -23.07
C LYS A 241 7.44 8.40 -22.05
N TYR A 242 6.69 8.39 -20.96
CA TYR A 242 6.92 7.50 -19.83
C TYR A 242 5.67 6.67 -19.53
N SER A 243 5.88 5.38 -19.29
CA SER A 243 4.83 4.44 -18.88
C SER A 243 4.71 4.37 -17.36
N SER A 244 3.62 3.77 -16.87
CA SER A 244 3.45 3.49 -15.43
C SER A 244 4.60 2.63 -14.86
N ASN A 245 5.17 1.73 -15.66
CA ASN A 245 6.32 0.91 -15.26
C ASN A 245 7.59 1.76 -15.07
N ASP A 246 7.80 2.78 -15.93
CA ASP A 246 8.96 3.68 -15.80
C ASP A 246 8.88 4.55 -14.55
N TRP A 247 7.66 4.95 -14.17
CA TRP A 247 7.40 5.65 -12.92
C TRP A 247 7.70 4.77 -11.70
N VAL A 248 7.18 3.53 -11.68
CA VAL A 248 7.41 2.56 -10.58
C VAL A 248 8.89 2.23 -10.46
N ASN A 249 9.59 2.01 -11.59
CA ASN A 249 11.03 1.75 -11.59
C ASN A 249 11.82 2.94 -11.05
N SER A 250 11.49 4.17 -11.47
CA SER A 250 12.15 5.39 -11.00
C SER A 250 11.92 5.63 -9.50
N LYS A 251 10.72 5.33 -8.99
CA LYS A 251 10.41 5.36 -7.56
C LYS A 251 11.28 4.36 -6.79
N ASN A 252 11.33 3.11 -7.24
CA ASN A 252 12.11 2.05 -6.60
C ASN A 252 13.61 2.35 -6.60
N GLU A 253 14.16 2.90 -7.69
CA GLU A 253 15.56 3.35 -7.77
C GLU A 253 15.86 4.43 -6.72
N ARG A 254 15.01 5.47 -6.63
CA ARG A 254 15.14 6.55 -5.64
C ARG A 254 15.07 6.01 -4.21
N ASP A 255 14.10 5.15 -3.92
CA ASP A 255 13.86 4.63 -2.57
C ASP A 255 15.02 3.73 -2.10
N ARG A 256 15.59 2.93 -3.00
CA ARG A 256 16.82 2.16 -2.72
C ARG A 256 18.01 3.06 -2.40
N ALA A 257 18.22 4.11 -3.19
CA ALA A 257 19.30 5.07 -2.94
C ALA A 257 19.10 5.83 -1.62
N PHE A 258 17.86 6.15 -1.26
CA PHE A 258 17.53 6.78 0.01
C PHE A 258 17.79 5.85 1.21
N ALA A 259 17.40 4.58 1.12
CA ALA A 259 17.64 3.60 2.16
C ALA A 259 19.14 3.42 2.47
N LEU A 260 19.99 3.44 1.44
CA LEU A 260 21.45 3.40 1.61
C LEU A 260 21.99 4.66 2.29
N CYS A 261 21.45 5.85 1.99
CA CYS A 261 21.82 7.08 2.70
C CYS A 261 21.49 6.99 4.19
N ILE A 262 20.28 6.51 4.52
CA ILE A 262 19.83 6.32 5.91
C ILE A 262 20.72 5.29 6.62
N GLY A 263 21.07 4.18 5.96
CA GLY A 263 21.97 3.18 6.52
C GLY A 263 23.33 3.76 6.90
N GLY A 264 23.92 4.58 6.01
CA GLY A 264 25.18 5.29 6.29
C GLY A 264 25.05 6.30 7.44
N ALA A 265 23.94 7.03 7.52
CA ALA A 265 23.67 7.96 8.62
C ALA A 265 23.50 7.23 9.97
N GLY A 266 22.85 6.06 9.97
CA GLY A 266 22.74 5.20 11.16
C GLY A 266 24.09 4.70 11.65
N GLY A 267 24.99 4.31 10.73
CA GLY A 267 26.38 3.98 11.05
C GLY A 267 27.14 5.15 11.70
N ALA A 268 26.88 6.38 11.26
CA ALA A 268 27.51 7.57 11.83
C ALA A 268 27.11 7.80 13.28
N VAL A 269 25.81 7.72 13.56
CA VAL A 269 25.25 7.84 14.91
C VAL A 269 25.80 6.75 15.83
N ALA A 270 25.87 5.50 15.36
CA ALA A 270 26.43 4.40 16.14
C ALA A 270 27.92 4.62 16.45
N GLY A 271 28.72 5.05 15.47
CA GLY A 271 30.14 5.36 15.66
C GLY A 271 30.38 6.48 16.67
N ILE A 272 29.62 7.58 16.56
CA ILE A 272 29.68 8.72 17.50
C ILE A 272 29.20 8.29 18.89
N GLY A 273 28.20 7.39 18.99
CA GLY A 273 27.74 6.81 20.24
C GLY A 273 28.83 6.01 20.95
N VAL A 274 29.53 5.13 20.21
CA VAL A 274 30.68 4.36 20.73
C VAL A 274 31.81 5.29 21.18
N PHE A 275 32.10 6.34 20.40
CA PHE A 275 33.08 7.35 20.78
C PHE A 275 32.69 8.07 22.09
N SER A 276 31.43 8.48 22.22
CA SER A 276 30.94 9.20 23.41
C SER A 276 30.96 8.31 24.66
N LEU A 277 30.50 7.07 24.56
CA LEU A 277 30.50 6.09 25.66
C LEU A 277 31.91 5.78 26.17
N SER A 278 32.93 5.85 25.31
CA SER A 278 34.32 5.61 25.71
C SER A 278 34.91 6.65 26.68
N PHE A 279 34.24 7.80 26.88
CA PHE A 279 34.61 8.79 27.90
C PHE A 279 33.87 8.59 29.24
N ALA A 280 32.84 7.73 29.25
CA ALA A 280 32.09 7.39 30.47
C ALA A 280 32.75 6.28 31.29
N PHE A 281 33.69 5.52 30.71
CA PHE A 281 34.45 4.43 31.34
C PHE A 281 35.95 4.77 31.41
#